data_AF-A0A0P4UP39-F1
#
_entry.id   AF-A0A0P4UP39-F1
#
_cell.length_a   1.000
_cell.length_b   1.000
_cell.length_c   1.000
_cell.angle_alpha   90.00
_cell.angle_beta   90.00
_cell.angle_gamma   90.00
#
_symmetry.space_group_name_H-M   'P 1'
#
loop_
_entity.id
_entity.type
_entity.pdbx_description
1 polymer ?
#
loop_
_entity_poly.entity_id
_entity_poly.type
_entity_poly.pdbx_seq_one_letter_code
_entity_poly.pdbx_strand_id
1 'polypeptide(L)'
;MLFAALGLHALLLFTPFPKEQEKPPENKEAPVKITQLPTTKSSARQTPKVAIAKPKPALPRINRPNPNPIVQKSIESPTPQEANPPESATSPQSQAQPSRNTGTATAADFPHYSPSTPNCFNVGLGENCRVATANLNTVAAFYLSAPKAKGFALTPDEETADKKIYTVTTPDKKTLFLHLFKDEPTTVILLSDSKVSDLAALKGSVNIPADYYNLLTDLAPQVDRSDNPQTNAQPEQFPKPEMFFNVVSAAELQTGAIPEMRPGIDGSPTLITGQTPDVFFQTISTAGLSGSFQVTPKGQYGGGNLYQLKKETTTFYMNLVPTKDRTGTIVVTWLRNPGS
;
A
#
# COMPACT_ATOMS: atom_id res chain seq x y z
N MET A 1 32.65 20.78 39.50
CA MET A 1 31.35 20.88 38.79
C MET A 1 30.43 19.65 38.96
N LEU A 2 30.87 18.55 39.58
CA LEU A 2 30.02 17.35 39.76
C LEU A 2 28.93 17.52 40.85
N PHE A 3 29.12 18.41 41.83
CA PHE A 3 28.19 18.60 42.94
C PHE A 3 26.98 19.50 42.61
N ALA A 4 27.02 20.26 41.51
CA ALA A 4 25.90 21.10 41.10
C ALA A 4 24.76 20.30 40.44
N ALA A 5 25.07 19.15 39.83
CA ALA A 5 24.08 18.34 39.11
C ALA A 5 23.18 17.49 40.03
N LEU A 6 23.68 17.12 41.22
CA LEU A 6 22.91 16.36 42.23
C LEU A 6 21.88 17.23 42.95
N GLY A 7 22.12 18.54 43.10
CA GLY A 7 21.18 19.45 43.76
C GLY A 7 19.90 19.72 42.95
N LEU A 8 19.99 19.71 41.61
CA LEU A 8 18.84 20.01 40.76
C LEU A 8 17.79 18.89 40.73
N HIS A 9 18.22 17.64 40.90
CA HIS A 9 17.30 16.49 40.92
C HIS A 9 16.49 16.39 42.21
N ALA A 10 17.05 16.83 43.35
CA ALA A 10 16.32 16.86 44.63
C ALA A 10 15.19 17.90 44.65
N LEU A 11 15.31 18.97 43.87
CA LEU A 11 14.33 20.07 43.85
C LEU A 11 13.05 19.73 43.05
N LEU A 12 13.12 18.75 42.14
CA LEU A 12 11.96 18.27 41.37
C LEU A 12 11.07 17.28 42.13
N LEU A 13 11.54 16.70 43.25
CA LEU A 13 10.73 15.76 44.05
C LEU A 13 9.84 16.46 45.10
N PHE A 14 10.02 17.76 45.31
CA PHE A 14 9.22 18.55 46.26
C PHE A 14 8.22 19.50 45.60
N THR A 15 8.01 19.41 44.28
CA THR A 15 6.92 20.16 43.64
C THR A 15 5.59 19.49 44.02
N PRO A 16 4.68 20.22 44.72
CA PRO A 16 3.39 19.66 45.09
C PRO A 16 2.58 19.37 43.82
N PHE A 17 2.15 18.11 43.68
CA PHE A 17 1.27 17.72 42.57
C PHE A 17 0.00 18.58 42.60
N PRO A 18 -0.44 19.13 41.45
CA PRO A 18 -1.69 19.85 41.36
C PRO A 18 -2.83 18.92 41.76
N LYS A 19 -3.59 19.32 42.79
CA LYS A 19 -4.78 18.59 43.25
C LYS A 19 -5.76 18.45 42.09
N GLU A 20 -6.16 17.21 41.85
CA GLU A 20 -7.17 16.85 40.86
C GLU A 20 -8.47 17.61 41.16
N GLN A 21 -8.88 18.46 40.22
CA GLN A 21 -10.03 19.32 40.35
C GLN A 21 -11.28 18.45 40.19
N GLU A 22 -11.98 18.18 41.30
CA GLU A 22 -13.28 17.49 41.29
C GLU A 22 -14.22 18.15 40.27
N LYS A 23 -14.65 17.38 39.27
CA LYS A 23 -15.64 17.83 38.29
C LYS A 23 -16.97 18.09 39.02
N PRO A 24 -17.65 19.20 38.73
CA PRO A 24 -18.98 19.46 39.29
C PRO A 24 -19.98 18.37 38.85
N PRO A 25 -20.98 18.05 39.69
CA PRO A 25 -21.95 17.01 39.39
C PRO A 25 -22.74 17.34 38.12
N GLU A 26 -22.82 16.34 37.26
CA GLU A 26 -23.54 16.32 35.99
C GLU A 26 -25.02 16.64 36.22
N ASN A 27 -25.46 17.72 35.59
CA ASN A 27 -26.77 18.32 35.80
C ASN A 27 -27.84 17.49 35.08
N LYS A 28 -28.86 17.07 35.83
CA LYS A 28 -29.98 16.26 35.32
C LYS A 28 -30.71 16.98 34.20
N GLU A 29 -30.87 16.28 33.08
CA GLU A 29 -31.58 16.73 31.89
C GLU A 29 -32.99 17.24 32.21
N ALA A 30 -33.33 18.42 31.71
CA ALA A 30 -34.67 18.95 31.75
C ALA A 30 -35.56 18.24 30.69
N PRO A 31 -36.82 17.92 31.00
CA PRO A 31 -37.72 17.26 30.05
C PRO A 31 -38.05 18.19 28.88
N VAL A 32 -37.65 17.79 27.68
CA VAL A 32 -37.95 18.49 26.42
C VAL A 32 -39.44 18.36 26.10
N LYS A 33 -40.14 19.49 26.06
CA LYS A 33 -41.56 19.58 25.68
C LYS A 33 -41.67 19.50 24.16
N ILE A 34 -42.18 18.38 23.65
CA ILE A 34 -42.40 18.18 22.21
C ILE A 34 -43.58 19.04 21.76
N THR A 35 -43.31 20.12 21.04
CA THR A 35 -44.31 20.92 20.34
C THR A 35 -44.69 20.20 19.04
N GLN A 36 -45.90 19.63 18.98
CA GLN A 36 -46.42 19.02 17.77
C GLN A 36 -46.71 20.09 16.72
N LEU A 37 -46.18 19.90 15.51
CA LEU A 37 -46.49 20.71 14.33
C LEU A 37 -47.89 20.39 13.83
N PRO A 38 -48.69 21.39 13.42
CA PRO A 38 -50.06 21.19 12.94
C PRO A 38 -50.07 20.46 11.59
N THR A 39 -50.71 19.29 11.57
CA THR A 39 -51.05 18.56 10.35
C THR A 39 -52.12 19.33 9.57
N THR A 40 -51.73 19.96 8.46
CA THR A 40 -52.66 20.58 7.53
C THR A 40 -53.30 19.53 6.61
N LYS A 41 -54.63 19.61 6.55
CA LYS A 41 -55.51 18.73 5.76
C LYS A 41 -55.22 18.86 4.27
N SER A 42 -55.10 17.71 3.62
CA SER A 42 -55.12 17.51 2.17
C SER A 42 -56.38 18.13 1.56
N SER A 43 -56.18 19.11 0.68
CA SER A 43 -57.22 19.64 -0.21
C SER A 43 -57.01 19.06 -1.60
N ALA A 44 -57.92 18.19 -2.01
CA ALA A 44 -58.02 17.69 -3.37
C ALA A 44 -58.22 18.87 -4.35
N ARG A 45 -57.33 19.00 -5.34
CA ARG A 45 -57.55 19.86 -6.50
C ARG A 45 -57.30 19.06 -7.77
N GLN A 46 -58.39 18.87 -8.51
CA GLN A 46 -58.44 18.28 -9.83
C GLN A 46 -57.56 19.08 -10.80
N THR A 47 -56.83 18.37 -11.66
CA THR A 47 -56.21 18.93 -12.87
C THR A 47 -56.72 18.21 -14.12
N PRO A 48 -56.90 18.93 -15.24
CA PRO A 48 -57.53 18.41 -16.44
C PRO A 48 -56.59 17.53 -17.28
N LYS A 49 -57.21 16.55 -17.93
CA LYS A 49 -56.63 15.54 -18.82
C LYS A 49 -56.19 16.20 -20.14
N VAL A 50 -54.88 16.33 -20.36
CA VAL A 50 -54.30 16.69 -21.67
C VAL A 50 -53.63 15.45 -22.25
N ALA A 51 -54.15 15.00 -23.40
CA ALA A 51 -53.58 13.91 -24.18
C ALA A 51 -52.34 14.41 -24.93
N ILE A 52 -51.16 13.88 -24.57
CA ILE A 52 -49.92 14.09 -25.33
C ILE A 52 -49.65 12.81 -26.14
N ALA A 53 -49.88 12.90 -27.44
CA ALA A 53 -49.41 11.92 -28.41
C ALA A 53 -47.88 12.01 -28.51
N LYS A 54 -47.17 10.90 -28.24
CA LYS A 54 -45.72 10.79 -28.47
C LYS A 54 -45.45 10.34 -29.91
N PRO A 55 -44.61 11.04 -30.68
CA PRO A 55 -43.99 10.48 -31.88
C PRO A 55 -42.88 9.51 -31.48
N LYS A 56 -42.83 8.36 -32.16
CA LYS A 56 -41.78 7.35 -32.08
C LYS A 56 -40.48 7.91 -32.70
N PRO A 57 -39.33 7.92 -32.01
CA PRO A 57 -38.05 8.21 -32.65
C PRO A 57 -37.62 7.01 -33.51
N ALA A 58 -37.43 7.23 -34.80
CA ALA A 58 -36.80 6.27 -35.70
C ALA A 58 -35.27 6.34 -35.50
N LEU A 59 -34.67 5.21 -35.13
CA LEU A 59 -33.21 5.07 -35.04
C LEU A 59 -32.59 5.05 -36.45
N PRO A 60 -31.47 5.74 -36.69
CA PRO A 60 -30.74 5.66 -37.95
C PRO A 60 -30.10 4.26 -38.11
N ARG A 61 -30.37 3.60 -39.24
CA ARG A 61 -29.69 2.38 -39.66
C ARG A 61 -28.23 2.70 -39.99
N ILE A 62 -27.31 2.26 -39.13
CA ILE A 62 -25.87 2.25 -39.42
C ILE A 62 -25.57 1.01 -40.25
N ASN A 63 -25.25 1.20 -41.53
CA ASN A 63 -24.66 0.17 -42.38
C ASN A 63 -23.24 -0.14 -41.88
N ARG A 64 -23.06 -1.28 -41.19
CA ARG A 64 -21.71 -1.81 -40.93
C ARG A 64 -21.25 -2.64 -42.13
N PRO A 65 -20.10 -2.33 -42.74
CA PRO A 65 -19.49 -3.19 -43.73
C PRO A 65 -19.03 -4.52 -43.10
N ASN A 66 -19.27 -5.58 -43.85
CA ASN A 66 -19.00 -6.98 -43.55
C ASN A 66 -17.48 -7.22 -43.43
N PRO A 67 -16.95 -7.73 -42.30
CA PRO A 67 -15.54 -8.12 -42.22
C PRO A 67 -15.32 -9.45 -42.96
N ASN A 68 -14.44 -9.42 -43.96
CA ASN A 68 -13.93 -10.60 -44.63
C ASN A 68 -13.23 -11.54 -43.62
N PRO A 69 -13.40 -12.87 -43.75
CA PRO A 69 -12.74 -13.84 -42.90
C PRO A 69 -11.23 -13.85 -43.18
N ILE A 70 -10.44 -13.64 -42.13
CA ILE A 70 -8.98 -13.81 -42.15
C ILE A 70 -8.70 -15.32 -42.15
N VAL A 71 -8.07 -15.79 -43.21
CA VAL A 71 -7.56 -17.16 -43.36
C VAL A 71 -6.42 -17.36 -42.36
N GLN A 72 -6.69 -18.16 -41.33
CA GLN A 72 -5.71 -18.54 -40.31
C GLN A 72 -4.84 -19.69 -40.86
N LYS A 73 -3.60 -19.36 -41.23
CA LYS A 73 -2.60 -20.32 -41.70
C LYS A 73 -2.18 -21.19 -40.52
N SER A 74 -2.46 -22.49 -40.59
CA SER A 74 -2.08 -23.47 -39.57
C SER A 74 -0.56 -23.51 -39.41
N ILE A 75 -0.11 -23.36 -38.16
CA ILE A 75 1.29 -23.58 -37.78
C ILE A 75 1.41 -25.05 -37.38
N GLU A 76 2.39 -25.69 -38.00
CA GLU A 76 2.78 -27.08 -37.90
C GLU A 76 3.24 -27.43 -36.48
N SER A 77 2.72 -28.53 -35.94
CA SER A 77 3.11 -29.06 -34.62
C SER A 77 4.50 -29.70 -34.68
N PRO A 78 5.41 -29.40 -33.74
CA PRO A 78 6.67 -30.12 -33.65
C PRO A 78 6.47 -31.54 -33.10
N THR A 79 7.06 -32.47 -33.84
CA THR A 79 7.18 -33.91 -33.61
C THR A 79 7.75 -34.25 -32.22
N PRO A 80 7.20 -35.25 -31.50
CA PRO A 80 7.79 -35.78 -30.28
C PRO A 80 9.04 -36.61 -30.61
N GLN A 81 10.20 -36.20 -30.09
CA GLN A 81 11.43 -36.98 -30.22
C GLN A 81 11.55 -37.98 -29.08
N GLU A 82 11.33 -39.22 -29.49
CA GLU A 82 11.77 -40.54 -29.01
C GLU A 82 12.67 -40.62 -27.75
N ALA A 83 12.19 -41.44 -26.81
CA ALA A 83 12.87 -41.91 -25.62
C ALA A 83 13.89 -43.02 -25.95
N ASN A 84 14.96 -43.11 -25.16
CA ASN A 84 15.77 -44.32 -25.03
C ASN A 84 16.24 -44.53 -23.56
N PRO A 85 16.59 -45.78 -23.18
CA PRO A 85 16.29 -46.39 -21.88
C PRO A 85 17.51 -46.41 -20.91
N PRO A 86 17.39 -47.00 -19.70
CA PRO A 86 18.24 -46.69 -18.55
C PRO A 86 19.49 -47.57 -18.47
N GLU A 87 20.59 -47.00 -17.99
CA GLU A 87 21.77 -47.76 -17.59
C GLU A 87 22.14 -47.43 -16.14
N SER A 88 22.17 -48.47 -15.32
CA SER A 88 22.56 -48.44 -13.91
C SER A 88 24.07 -48.65 -13.78
N ALA A 89 24.76 -47.85 -12.97
CA ALA A 89 25.85 -48.31 -12.09
C ALA A 89 26.37 -47.18 -11.17
N THR A 90 26.15 -47.38 -9.87
CA THR A 90 27.08 -47.26 -8.71
C THR A 90 28.02 -46.04 -8.54
N SER A 91 27.92 -45.47 -7.33
CA SER A 91 28.64 -44.32 -6.72
C SER A 91 30.19 -44.39 -6.75
N PRO A 92 30.91 -43.26 -6.53
CA PRO A 92 31.11 -42.72 -5.17
C PRO A 92 31.02 -41.19 -5.02
N GLN A 93 30.41 -40.80 -3.89
CA GLN A 93 30.64 -39.61 -3.06
C GLN A 93 31.68 -38.60 -3.58
N SER A 94 31.21 -37.49 -4.14
CA SER A 94 32.04 -36.33 -4.52
C SER A 94 31.44 -35.06 -3.91
N GLN A 95 32.33 -34.25 -3.33
CA GLN A 95 32.03 -33.02 -2.61
C GLN A 95 31.20 -32.07 -3.49
N ALA A 96 30.12 -31.52 -2.91
CA ALA A 96 29.22 -30.60 -3.57
C ALA A 96 29.96 -29.37 -4.08
N GLN A 97 30.27 -29.39 -5.37
CA GLN A 97 30.67 -28.25 -6.16
C GLN A 97 29.49 -27.27 -6.21
N PRO A 98 29.69 -25.96 -5.96
CA PRO A 98 28.59 -24.99 -6.03
C PRO A 98 28.10 -24.93 -7.47
N SER A 99 26.89 -25.47 -7.73
CA SER A 99 26.20 -25.31 -9.00
C SER A 99 26.09 -23.82 -9.32
N ARG A 100 26.82 -23.39 -10.36
CA ARG A 100 26.62 -22.11 -11.03
C ARG A 100 25.27 -22.18 -11.77
N ASN A 101 24.18 -22.08 -11.03
CA ASN A 101 22.91 -21.67 -11.61
C ASN A 101 23.07 -20.20 -11.99
N THR A 102 23.35 -19.95 -13.26
CA THR A 102 23.31 -18.62 -13.90
C THR A 102 21.87 -18.13 -14.08
N GLY A 103 21.03 -18.34 -13.07
CA GLY A 103 19.77 -17.62 -12.96
C GLY A 103 20.11 -16.15 -12.74
N THR A 104 19.47 -15.27 -13.50
CA THR A 104 19.54 -13.82 -13.29
C THR A 104 18.96 -13.50 -11.92
N ALA A 105 19.82 -13.39 -10.90
CA ALA A 105 19.41 -12.96 -9.59
C ALA A 105 18.84 -11.53 -9.66
N THR A 106 17.65 -11.38 -9.09
CA THR A 106 16.85 -10.15 -9.03
C THR A 106 16.99 -9.50 -7.65
N ALA A 107 16.40 -8.31 -7.45
CA ALA A 107 16.36 -7.69 -6.13
C ALA A 107 15.69 -8.58 -5.06
N ALA A 108 14.72 -9.42 -5.46
CA ALA A 108 14.07 -10.38 -4.57
C ALA A 108 15.01 -11.51 -4.09
N ASP A 109 16.13 -11.74 -4.78
CA ASP A 109 17.13 -12.75 -4.39
C ASP A 109 18.16 -12.21 -3.39
N PHE A 110 18.09 -10.92 -3.03
CA PHE A 110 19.00 -10.29 -2.07
C PHE A 110 18.93 -11.04 -0.72
N PRO A 111 20.08 -11.43 -0.12
CA PRO A 111 20.07 -12.25 1.09
C PRO A 111 19.44 -11.49 2.26
N HIS A 112 18.73 -12.20 3.12
CA HIS A 112 18.16 -11.63 4.34
C HIS A 112 18.95 -12.09 5.56
N TYR A 113 19.23 -11.16 6.48
CA TYR A 113 19.81 -11.49 7.77
C TYR A 113 18.83 -12.34 8.60
N SER A 114 19.24 -13.48 9.12
CA SER A 114 18.47 -14.27 10.08
C SER A 114 19.22 -14.27 11.42
N PRO A 115 18.58 -13.93 12.56
CA PRO A 115 17.15 -13.75 12.81
C PRO A 115 16.66 -12.30 12.61
N SER A 116 15.81 -12.06 11.61
CA SER A 116 15.10 -10.78 11.47
C SER A 116 13.64 -10.98 11.05
N THR A 117 12.77 -10.11 11.53
CA THR A 117 11.35 -10.10 11.17
C THR A 117 11.10 -9.12 10.03
N PRO A 118 10.27 -9.47 9.02
CA PRO A 118 9.88 -8.53 7.98
C PRO A 118 8.97 -7.45 8.53
N ASN A 119 8.65 -6.48 7.67
CA ASN A 119 7.69 -5.41 7.94
C ASN A 119 8.05 -4.52 9.13
N CYS A 120 9.16 -3.79 9.01
CA CYS A 120 9.53 -2.78 10.01
C CYS A 120 8.36 -1.82 10.28
N PHE A 121 8.16 -1.49 11.56
CA PHE A 121 7.10 -0.61 12.08
C PHE A 121 5.65 -1.10 11.90
N ASN A 122 5.41 -2.31 11.41
CA ASN A 122 4.07 -2.83 11.10
C ASN A 122 3.31 -2.03 10.03
N VAL A 123 3.99 -1.22 9.22
CA VAL A 123 3.37 -0.28 8.26
C VAL A 123 3.38 -0.75 6.80
N GLY A 124 3.85 -1.97 6.51
CA GLY A 124 3.78 -2.55 5.17
C GLY A 124 5.03 -2.34 4.31
N LEU A 125 6.19 -1.95 4.84
CA LEU A 125 7.40 -1.90 4.00
C LEU A 125 7.87 -3.31 3.53
N GLY A 126 7.24 -4.37 4.02
CA GLY A 126 7.35 -5.75 3.51
C GLY A 126 8.72 -6.37 3.74
N GLU A 127 9.11 -7.31 2.87
CA GLU A 127 10.40 -8.02 2.96
C GLU A 127 11.61 -7.10 2.77
N ASN A 128 11.41 -5.93 2.18
CA ASN A 128 12.45 -4.94 1.94
C ASN A 128 12.83 -4.15 3.20
N CYS A 129 11.99 -4.17 4.24
CA CYS A 129 12.31 -3.55 5.51
C CYS A 129 12.14 -4.53 6.66
N ARG A 130 13.24 -4.85 7.35
CA ARG A 130 13.30 -5.88 8.38
C ARG A 130 13.85 -5.33 9.69
N VAL A 131 13.49 -5.95 10.80
CA VAL A 131 14.06 -5.66 12.12
C VAL A 131 14.85 -6.88 12.58
N ALA A 132 16.17 -6.71 12.72
CA ALA A 132 17.05 -7.73 13.25
C ALA A 132 17.25 -7.53 14.76
N THR A 133 17.23 -8.61 15.54
CA THR A 133 17.49 -8.55 16.99
C THR A 133 18.97 -8.37 17.32
N ALA A 134 19.84 -8.33 16.31
CA ALA A 134 21.27 -8.11 16.45
C ALA A 134 21.64 -6.63 16.29
N ASN A 135 22.79 -6.24 16.85
CA ASN A 135 23.33 -4.89 16.73
C ASN A 135 23.84 -4.59 15.30
N LEU A 136 23.99 -3.29 15.02
CA LEU A 136 24.35 -2.76 13.71
C LEU A 136 25.62 -3.38 13.10
N ASN A 137 26.66 -3.60 13.91
CA ASN A 137 27.92 -4.14 13.42
C ASN A 137 27.81 -5.62 13.02
N THR A 138 27.07 -6.41 13.80
CA THR A 138 26.81 -7.82 13.47
C THR A 138 26.03 -7.95 12.17
N VAL A 139 25.01 -7.11 11.97
CA VAL A 139 24.19 -7.11 10.75
C VAL A 139 25.01 -6.63 9.54
N ALA A 140 25.82 -5.59 9.71
CA ALA A 140 26.70 -5.11 8.64
C ALA A 140 27.71 -6.16 8.17
N ALA A 141 28.33 -6.89 9.09
CA ALA A 141 29.29 -7.95 8.75
C ALA A 141 28.66 -9.06 7.89
N PHE A 142 27.40 -9.40 8.14
CA PHE A 142 26.65 -10.33 7.28
C PHE A 142 26.50 -9.79 5.86
N TYR A 143 26.05 -8.54 5.70
CA TYR A 143 25.83 -7.95 4.37
C TYR A 143 27.12 -7.68 3.59
N LEU A 144 28.27 -7.57 4.25
CA LEU A 144 29.56 -7.49 3.53
C LEU A 144 30.00 -8.82 2.91
N SER A 145 29.45 -9.95 3.35
CA SER A 145 29.86 -11.29 2.90
C SER A 145 28.79 -12.01 2.07
N ALA A 146 27.54 -12.04 2.54
CA ALA A 146 26.47 -12.84 1.96
C ALA A 146 26.05 -12.43 0.53
N PRO A 147 25.89 -11.13 0.19
CA PRO A 147 25.42 -10.73 -1.14
C PRO A 147 26.43 -11.04 -2.26
N LYS A 148 27.73 -11.00 -1.95
CA LYS A 148 28.79 -11.31 -2.92
C LYS A 148 28.68 -12.73 -3.47
N ALA A 149 28.26 -13.69 -2.62
CA ALA A 149 28.04 -15.07 -3.03
C ALA A 149 26.89 -15.23 -4.04
N LYS A 150 25.97 -14.26 -4.11
CA LYS A 150 24.84 -14.21 -5.04
C LYS A 150 25.05 -13.22 -6.21
N GLY A 151 26.26 -12.70 -6.37
CA GLY A 151 26.60 -11.80 -7.48
C GLY A 151 26.23 -10.32 -7.27
N PHE A 152 25.79 -9.93 -6.07
CA PHE A 152 25.60 -8.52 -5.74
C PHE A 152 26.93 -7.88 -5.36
N ALA A 153 27.13 -6.62 -5.77
CA ALA A 153 28.27 -5.82 -5.33
C ALA A 153 27.78 -4.75 -4.33
N LEU A 154 28.43 -4.68 -3.16
CA LEU A 154 28.18 -3.64 -2.17
C LEU A 154 29.37 -2.69 -2.12
N THR A 155 29.09 -1.40 -2.23
CA THR A 155 30.08 -0.34 -2.01
C THR A 155 29.61 0.54 -0.85
N PRO A 156 30.45 0.76 0.18
CA PRO A 156 30.12 1.71 1.25
C PRO A 156 29.81 3.10 0.69
N ASP A 157 28.74 3.71 1.19
CA ASP A 157 28.33 5.07 0.82
C ASP A 157 28.41 6.00 2.05
N GLU A 158 27.82 5.60 3.18
CA GLU A 158 27.84 6.39 4.41
C GLU A 158 27.93 5.51 5.65
N GLU A 159 28.76 5.89 6.62
CA GLU A 159 28.94 5.13 7.85
C GLU A 159 29.10 6.06 9.06
N THR A 160 28.21 5.90 10.03
CA THR A 160 28.24 6.59 11.33
C THR A 160 28.00 5.58 12.45
N ALA A 161 28.01 6.04 13.71
CA ALA A 161 27.68 5.20 14.85
C ALA A 161 26.22 4.67 14.82
N ASP A 162 25.32 5.41 14.17
CA ASP A 162 23.89 5.14 14.19
C ASP A 162 23.37 4.54 12.87
N LYS A 163 24.15 4.59 11.79
CA LYS A 163 23.74 4.02 10.51
C LYS A 163 24.90 3.59 9.62
N LYS A 164 24.64 2.63 8.74
CA LYS A 164 25.50 2.26 7.62
C LYS A 164 24.67 2.16 6.34
N ILE A 165 25.09 2.84 5.29
CA ILE A 165 24.44 2.84 3.99
C ILE A 165 25.43 2.30 2.97
N TYR A 166 24.99 1.32 2.20
CA TYR A 166 25.73 0.73 1.10
C TYR A 166 24.95 0.91 -0.19
N THR A 167 25.66 1.27 -1.26
CA THR A 167 25.12 1.12 -2.61
C THR A 167 25.21 -0.35 -3.01
N VAL A 168 24.10 -0.91 -3.49
CA VAL A 168 23.99 -2.30 -3.94
C VAL A 168 23.82 -2.29 -5.45
N THR A 169 24.80 -2.83 -6.18
CA THR A 169 24.66 -3.10 -7.62
C THR A 169 24.20 -4.53 -7.81
N THR A 170 23.02 -4.70 -8.38
CA THR A 170 22.45 -6.00 -8.72
C THR A 170 23.10 -6.60 -9.97
N PRO A 171 22.96 -7.92 -10.21
CA PRO A 171 23.46 -8.56 -11.44
C PRO A 171 22.89 -7.97 -12.73
N ASP A 172 21.65 -7.45 -12.70
CA ASP A 172 21.01 -6.72 -13.81
C ASP A 172 21.42 -5.23 -13.88
N LYS A 173 22.48 -4.83 -13.16
CA LYS A 173 23.06 -3.48 -13.11
C LYS A 173 22.11 -2.40 -12.61
N LYS A 174 21.10 -2.76 -11.83
CA LYS A 174 20.30 -1.79 -11.08
C LYS A 174 21.04 -1.38 -9.83
N THR A 175 20.85 -0.13 -9.45
CA THR A 175 21.40 0.45 -8.23
C THR A 175 20.30 0.51 -7.19
N LEU A 176 20.55 -0.10 -6.03
CA LEU A 176 19.72 -0.02 -4.82
C LEU A 176 20.58 0.52 -3.67
N PHE A 177 19.93 0.82 -2.55
CA PHE A 177 20.56 1.28 -1.33
C PHE A 177 20.16 0.36 -0.18
N LEU A 178 21.16 -0.26 0.46
CA LEU A 178 21.00 -0.99 1.71
C LEU A 178 21.28 -0.03 2.87
N HIS A 179 20.25 0.25 3.65
CA HIS A 179 20.34 1.05 4.87
C HIS A 179 20.27 0.14 6.08
N LEU A 180 21.21 0.31 6.99
CA LEU A 180 21.23 -0.34 8.28
C LEU A 180 21.18 0.76 9.33
N PHE A 181 20.07 0.87 10.06
CA PHE A 181 19.88 1.86 11.10
C PHE A 181 19.87 1.21 12.47
N LYS A 182 20.58 1.82 13.42
CA LYS A 182 20.57 1.42 14.83
C LYS A 182 19.22 1.80 15.46
N ASP A 183 18.55 0.84 16.10
CA ASP A 183 17.30 1.04 16.86
C ASP A 183 17.36 0.16 18.12
N GLU A 184 18.20 0.55 19.10
CA GLU A 184 18.65 -0.31 20.19
C GLU A 184 17.51 -1.09 20.89
N PRO A 185 17.71 -2.39 21.17
CA PRO A 185 18.89 -3.23 20.91
C PRO A 185 18.93 -3.81 19.47
N THR A 186 18.01 -3.37 18.61
CA THR A 186 17.79 -3.93 17.27
C THR A 186 18.47 -3.12 16.17
N THR A 187 18.41 -3.65 14.94
CA THR A 187 18.83 -2.95 13.72
C THR A 187 17.71 -3.00 12.70
N VAL A 188 17.30 -1.84 12.18
CA VAL A 188 16.39 -1.75 11.05
C VAL A 188 17.20 -1.87 9.76
N ILE A 189 16.80 -2.79 8.91
CA ILE A 189 17.40 -3.09 7.61
C ILE A 189 16.41 -2.63 6.55
N LEU A 190 16.82 -1.77 5.63
CA LEU A 190 15.99 -1.33 4.50
C LEU A 190 16.75 -1.46 3.19
N LEU A 191 16.19 -2.19 2.23
CA LEU A 191 16.64 -2.19 0.84
C LEU A 191 15.66 -1.36 -0.01
N SER A 192 16.13 -0.27 -0.61
CA SER A 192 15.29 0.65 -1.39
C SER A 192 15.98 1.15 -2.66
N ASP A 193 15.20 1.74 -3.57
CA ASP A 193 15.68 2.38 -4.80
C ASP A 193 16.17 3.82 -4.57
N SER A 194 15.80 4.43 -3.43
CA SER A 194 16.25 5.76 -3.02
C SER A 194 16.97 5.73 -1.67
N LYS A 195 17.93 6.64 -1.49
CA LYS A 195 18.62 6.85 -0.22
C LYS A 195 17.71 7.54 0.81
N VAL A 196 17.68 7.01 2.04
CA VAL A 196 17.00 7.58 3.21
C VAL A 196 18.05 8.10 4.18
N SER A 197 17.88 9.34 4.65
CA SER A 197 18.90 10.01 5.46
C SER A 197 19.13 9.33 6.81
N ASP A 198 18.08 8.94 7.50
CA ASP A 198 18.14 8.43 8.87
C ASP A 198 16.85 7.67 9.23
N LEU A 199 16.88 7.03 10.40
CA LEU A 199 15.74 6.25 10.89
C LEU A 199 14.50 7.11 11.17
N ALA A 200 14.66 8.36 11.58
CA ALA A 200 13.54 9.25 11.84
C ALA A 200 12.86 9.66 10.53
N ALA A 201 13.63 9.94 9.49
CA ALA A 201 13.13 10.15 8.13
C ALA A 201 12.42 8.92 7.59
N LEU A 202 12.92 7.71 7.85
CA LEU A 202 12.23 6.47 7.49
C LEU A 202 10.90 6.29 8.25
N LYS A 203 10.93 6.49 9.58
CA LYS A 203 9.72 6.43 10.43
C LYS A 203 8.73 7.55 10.06
N GLY A 204 9.20 8.69 9.57
CA GLY A 204 8.38 9.80 9.08
C GLY A 204 7.82 9.57 7.69
N SER A 205 8.57 8.93 6.79
CA SER A 205 8.12 8.67 5.41
C SER A 205 7.00 7.63 5.33
N VAL A 206 6.84 6.81 6.38
CA VAL A 206 5.73 5.87 6.52
C VAL A 206 4.48 6.49 7.15
N ASN A 207 4.57 7.71 7.67
CA ASN A 207 3.42 8.41 8.25
C ASN A 207 2.77 9.29 7.20
N ILE A 208 1.63 8.86 6.69
CA ILE A 208 0.85 9.66 5.75
C ILE A 208 0.31 10.90 6.46
N PRO A 209 0.45 12.11 5.88
CA PRO A 209 -0.02 13.34 6.51
C PRO A 209 -1.53 13.29 6.79
N ALA A 210 -1.94 13.67 8.00
CA ALA A 210 -3.33 13.58 8.45
C ALA A 210 -4.33 14.33 7.55
N ASP A 211 -3.91 15.42 6.91
CA ASP A 211 -4.72 16.19 5.98
C ASP A 211 -5.11 15.41 4.72
N TYR A 212 -4.31 14.39 4.32
CA TYR A 212 -4.72 13.47 3.26
C TYR A 212 -5.94 12.65 3.65
N TYR A 213 -5.97 12.08 4.86
CA TYR A 213 -7.13 11.29 5.30
C TYR A 213 -8.34 12.16 5.59
N ASN A 214 -8.14 13.38 6.11
CA ASN A 214 -9.24 14.33 6.29
C ASN A 214 -9.90 14.63 4.93
N LEU A 215 -9.09 14.88 3.90
CA LEU A 215 -9.57 15.10 2.55
C LEU A 215 -10.32 13.88 1.99
N LEU A 216 -9.80 12.66 2.18
CA LEU A 216 -10.52 11.45 1.77
C LEU A 216 -11.84 11.28 2.51
N THR A 217 -11.86 11.54 3.82
CA THR A 217 -13.04 11.39 4.68
C THR A 217 -14.13 12.38 4.29
N ASP A 218 -13.77 13.63 3.99
CA ASP A 218 -14.72 14.67 3.57
C ASP A 218 -15.38 14.35 2.22
N LEU A 219 -14.69 13.59 1.36
CA LEU A 219 -15.11 13.27 0.00
C LEU A 219 -15.73 11.88 -0.17
N ALA A 220 -15.60 11.02 0.83
CA ALA A 220 -16.34 9.78 0.94
C ALA A 220 -17.62 10.09 1.74
N PRO A 221 -18.71 10.56 1.11
CA PRO A 221 -19.83 11.11 1.83
C PRO A 221 -20.57 9.95 2.50
N GLN A 222 -20.29 9.74 3.78
CA GLN A 222 -21.10 9.03 4.78
C GLN A 222 -21.94 7.87 4.22
N VAL A 223 -21.31 6.71 4.06
CA VAL A 223 -21.95 5.44 4.47
C VAL A 223 -21.43 5.14 5.89
N ASP A 224 -21.78 6.05 6.81
CA ASP A 224 -21.66 6.03 8.28
C ASP A 224 -20.42 5.32 8.91
N ARG A 225 -19.47 6.14 9.40
CA ARG A 225 -18.33 5.86 10.31
C ARG A 225 -17.28 4.82 9.87
N SER A 226 -16.05 4.98 10.39
CA SER A 226 -14.90 4.07 10.21
C SER A 226 -15.13 2.61 10.63
N ASP A 227 -16.23 2.39 11.35
CA ASP A 227 -16.68 1.11 11.89
C ASP A 227 -17.68 0.44 10.90
N ASN A 228 -17.96 1.16 9.81
CA ASN A 228 -18.71 0.86 8.61
C ASN A 228 -18.04 -0.13 7.64
N PRO A 229 -18.10 -1.49 7.76
CA PRO A 229 -17.44 -2.37 6.79
C PRO A 229 -17.91 -2.16 5.33
N GLN A 230 -19.02 -1.43 5.11
CA GLN A 230 -19.51 -1.06 3.78
C GLN A 230 -18.66 -0.02 3.02
N THR A 231 -17.82 0.78 3.69
CA THR A 231 -16.93 1.73 2.99
C THR A 231 -15.58 1.12 2.61
N ASN A 232 -15.27 -0.08 3.10
CA ASN A 232 -14.04 -0.78 2.76
C ASN A 232 -14.26 -1.62 1.50
N ALA A 233 -13.37 -1.47 0.53
CA ALA A 233 -13.45 -2.27 -0.68
C ALA A 233 -13.07 -3.73 -0.38
N GLN A 234 -13.94 -4.64 -0.80
CA GLN A 234 -13.73 -6.09 -0.71
C GLN A 234 -12.92 -6.59 -1.91
N PRO A 235 -12.12 -7.67 -1.76
CA PRO A 235 -11.32 -8.22 -2.85
C PRO A 235 -12.09 -8.46 -4.16
N GLU A 236 -13.34 -8.92 -4.10
CA GLU A 236 -14.16 -9.24 -5.28
C GLU A 236 -14.53 -8.00 -6.12
N GLN A 237 -14.43 -6.81 -5.51
CA GLN A 237 -14.71 -5.54 -6.16
C GLN A 237 -13.51 -5.04 -6.98
N PHE A 238 -12.31 -5.58 -6.76
CA PHE A 238 -11.13 -5.23 -7.54
C PHE A 238 -11.15 -5.92 -8.91
N PRO A 239 -10.71 -5.25 -10.00
CA PRO A 239 -10.49 -5.90 -11.29
C PRO A 239 -9.38 -6.96 -11.26
N LYS A 240 -8.38 -6.77 -10.39
CA LYS A 240 -7.19 -7.61 -10.23
C LYS A 240 -6.82 -7.76 -8.73
N PRO A 241 -7.62 -8.47 -7.93
CA PRO A 241 -7.41 -8.58 -6.47
C PRO A 241 -6.03 -9.12 -6.10
N GLU A 242 -5.45 -10.01 -6.90
CA GLU A 242 -4.12 -10.59 -6.69
C GLU A 242 -2.99 -9.54 -6.64
N MET A 243 -3.23 -8.33 -7.13
CA MET A 243 -2.28 -7.21 -7.11
C MET A 243 -2.32 -6.42 -5.79
N PHE A 244 -3.34 -6.63 -4.95
CA PHE A 244 -3.57 -5.88 -3.70
C PHE A 244 -3.60 -6.78 -2.47
N PHE A 245 -3.93 -8.05 -2.65
CA PHE A 245 -4.03 -9.01 -1.56
C PHE A 245 -3.10 -10.20 -1.82
N ASN A 246 -2.63 -10.84 -0.74
CA ASN A 246 -1.93 -12.12 -0.75
C ASN A 246 -2.95 -13.26 -0.96
N VAL A 247 -3.66 -13.23 -2.09
CA VAL A 247 -4.65 -14.26 -2.45
C VAL A 247 -3.89 -15.52 -2.84
N VAL A 248 -4.06 -16.61 -2.09
CA VAL A 248 -3.42 -17.89 -2.39
C VAL A 248 -4.24 -18.68 -3.42
N SER A 249 -5.56 -18.47 -3.48
CA SER A 249 -6.41 -19.00 -4.56
C SER A 249 -7.75 -18.27 -4.73
N ALA A 250 -8.39 -18.41 -5.89
CA ALA A 250 -9.76 -17.94 -6.12
C ALA A 250 -10.80 -18.62 -5.20
N ALA A 251 -10.48 -19.79 -4.64
CA ALA A 251 -11.34 -20.49 -3.69
C ALA A 251 -11.33 -19.82 -2.30
N GLU A 252 -10.20 -19.22 -1.89
CA GLU A 252 -10.13 -18.49 -0.61
C GLU A 252 -11.06 -17.28 -0.61
N LEU A 253 -11.18 -16.58 -1.75
CA LEU A 253 -12.14 -15.48 -1.91
C LEU A 253 -13.60 -15.93 -1.69
N GLN A 254 -13.92 -17.20 -1.90
CA GLN A 254 -15.27 -17.73 -1.69
C GLN A 254 -15.57 -18.09 -0.23
N THR A 255 -14.55 -18.19 0.62
CA THR A 255 -14.70 -18.55 2.05
C THR A 255 -15.16 -17.38 2.92
N GLY A 256 -15.18 -16.16 2.38
CA GLY A 256 -15.50 -14.93 3.11
C GLY A 256 -14.39 -14.44 4.06
N ALA A 257 -13.25 -15.14 4.13
CA ALA A 257 -12.06 -14.63 4.79
C ALA A 257 -11.42 -13.54 3.91
N ILE A 258 -11.26 -12.34 4.46
CA ILE A 258 -10.55 -11.25 3.76
C ILE A 258 -9.05 -11.64 3.75
N PRO A 259 -8.44 -11.85 2.57
CA PRO A 259 -7.03 -12.20 2.51
C PRO A 259 -6.17 -11.05 3.02
N GLU A 260 -4.97 -11.38 3.51
CA GLU A 260 -4.03 -10.37 3.97
C GLU A 260 -3.69 -9.40 2.83
N MET A 261 -3.66 -8.11 3.13
CA MET A 261 -3.26 -7.09 2.16
C MET A 261 -1.76 -7.20 1.84
N ARG A 262 -1.39 -6.87 0.60
CA ARG A 262 0.01 -6.85 0.22
C ARG A 262 0.79 -5.82 1.04
N PRO A 263 2.05 -6.11 1.39
CA PRO A 263 2.87 -5.15 2.10
C PRO A 263 3.03 -3.85 1.32
N GLY A 264 2.61 -2.77 1.96
CA GLY A 264 2.86 -1.40 1.53
C GLY A 264 1.58 -0.64 1.37
N ILE A 265 0.45 -1.34 1.38
CA ILE A 265 -0.87 -0.74 1.53
C ILE A 265 -1.01 -0.22 2.95
N ASP A 266 -1.42 1.03 3.04
CA ASP A 266 -1.72 1.70 4.29
C ASP A 266 -3.24 1.72 4.51
N GLY A 267 -3.66 1.19 5.66
CA GLY A 267 -5.08 1.05 6.02
C GLY A 267 -5.85 0.12 5.08
N SER A 268 -7.19 0.16 5.20
CA SER A 268 -8.08 -0.57 4.30
C SER A 268 -8.41 0.28 3.06
N PRO A 269 -8.39 -0.31 1.85
CA PRO A 269 -8.84 0.36 0.64
C PRO A 269 -10.25 0.95 0.78
N THR A 270 -10.42 2.21 0.43
CA THR A 270 -11.71 2.92 0.56
C THR A 270 -12.51 2.82 -0.73
N LEU A 271 -13.79 2.47 -0.63
CA LEU A 271 -14.72 2.42 -1.75
C LEU A 271 -15.50 3.73 -1.87
N ILE A 272 -15.42 4.35 -3.06
CA ILE A 272 -16.18 5.53 -3.46
C ILE A 272 -17.19 5.12 -4.53
N THR A 273 -18.44 4.95 -4.12
CA THR A 273 -19.53 4.55 -5.04
C THR A 273 -20.00 5.71 -5.91
N GLY A 274 -20.41 5.41 -7.14
CA GLY A 274 -21.03 6.38 -8.05
C GLY A 274 -20.06 7.33 -8.76
N GLN A 275 -18.76 7.23 -8.49
CA GLN A 275 -17.73 8.06 -9.13
C GLN A 275 -16.71 7.19 -9.86
N THR A 276 -16.42 7.54 -11.11
CA THR A 276 -15.29 6.95 -11.86
C THR A 276 -13.96 7.50 -11.33
N PRO A 277 -12.82 6.82 -11.57
CA PRO A 277 -11.52 7.28 -11.09
C PRO A 277 -11.19 8.71 -11.51
N ASP A 278 -11.52 9.09 -12.74
CA ASP A 278 -11.25 10.44 -13.26
C ASP A 278 -12.14 11.50 -12.57
N VAL A 279 -13.43 11.20 -12.35
CA VAL A 279 -14.35 12.11 -11.65
C VAL A 279 -13.93 12.29 -10.19
N PHE A 280 -13.57 11.19 -9.52
CA PHE A 280 -13.09 11.25 -8.14
C PHE A 280 -11.78 12.02 -8.04
N PHE A 281 -10.82 11.78 -8.96
CA PHE A 281 -9.56 12.52 -9.00
C PHE A 281 -9.76 14.03 -9.13
N GLN A 282 -10.69 14.46 -9.99
CA GLN A 282 -11.00 15.88 -10.13
C GLN A 282 -11.66 16.46 -8.87
N THR A 283 -12.54 15.68 -8.24
CA THR A 283 -13.22 16.07 -7.00
C THR A 283 -12.20 16.26 -5.87
N ILE A 284 -11.31 15.29 -5.64
CA ILE A 284 -10.28 15.38 -4.60
C ILE A 284 -9.23 16.46 -4.89
N SER A 285 -8.89 16.68 -6.16
CA SER A 285 -8.01 17.78 -6.57
C SER A 285 -8.61 19.14 -6.24
N THR A 286 -9.90 19.34 -6.55
CA THR A 286 -10.64 20.58 -6.25
C THR A 286 -10.79 20.81 -4.75
N ALA A 287 -10.95 19.74 -3.97
CA ALA A 287 -11.09 19.81 -2.52
C ALA A 287 -9.76 20.09 -1.78
N GLY A 288 -8.62 20.15 -2.49
CA GLY A 288 -7.36 20.63 -1.92
C GLY A 288 -6.17 19.69 -2.06
N LEU A 289 -6.31 18.54 -2.74
CA LEU A 289 -5.19 17.61 -2.92
C LEU A 289 -4.00 18.29 -3.59
N SER A 290 -4.23 18.96 -4.73
CA SER A 290 -3.16 19.63 -5.48
C SER A 290 -2.65 20.91 -4.80
N GLY A 291 -3.41 21.45 -3.84
CA GLY A 291 -2.99 22.58 -3.01
C GLY A 291 -2.08 22.18 -1.85
N SER A 292 -2.27 20.96 -1.33
CA SER A 292 -1.56 20.47 -0.13
C SER A 292 -0.42 19.49 -0.46
N PHE A 293 -0.47 18.86 -1.65
CA PHE A 293 0.48 17.84 -2.08
C PHE A 293 1.00 18.13 -3.49
N GLN A 294 2.27 17.85 -3.73
CA GLN A 294 2.80 17.70 -5.08
C GLN A 294 2.32 16.35 -5.63
N VAL A 295 1.42 16.38 -6.62
CA VAL A 295 0.84 15.19 -7.25
C VAL A 295 1.53 14.93 -8.59
N THR A 296 2.11 13.75 -8.76
CA THR A 296 2.80 13.33 -10.01
C THR A 296 2.23 12.01 -10.51
N PRO A 297 1.72 11.92 -11.75
CA PRO A 297 1.27 10.64 -12.33
C PRO A 297 2.41 9.62 -12.45
N LYS A 298 2.13 8.35 -12.16
CA LYS A 298 3.09 7.22 -12.19
C LYS A 298 2.63 6.05 -13.06
N GLY A 299 1.64 6.28 -13.93
CA GLY A 299 1.10 5.25 -14.82
C GLY A 299 -0.06 4.50 -14.19
N GLN A 300 -0.07 3.18 -14.33
CA GLN A 300 -1.17 2.34 -13.86
C GLN A 300 -0.69 1.17 -13.01
N TYR A 301 -1.48 0.81 -12.01
CA TYR A 301 -1.28 -0.37 -11.17
C TYR A 301 -2.63 -1.02 -10.87
N GLY A 302 -2.70 -2.35 -10.96
CA GLY A 302 -3.91 -3.11 -10.66
C GLY A 302 -5.16 -2.74 -11.47
N GLY A 303 -4.99 -2.09 -12.63
CA GLY A 303 -6.10 -1.59 -13.47
C GLY A 303 -6.58 -0.16 -13.15
N GLY A 304 -5.92 0.53 -12.21
CA GLY A 304 -6.19 1.92 -11.84
C GLY A 304 -5.03 2.86 -12.13
N ASN A 305 -5.29 4.16 -12.17
CA ASN A 305 -4.25 5.18 -12.28
C ASN A 305 -3.49 5.28 -10.95
N LEU A 306 -2.16 5.42 -11.02
CA LEU A 306 -1.27 5.57 -9.87
C LEU A 306 -0.69 6.99 -9.84
N TYR A 307 -0.75 7.63 -8.68
CA TYR A 307 -0.22 8.97 -8.45
C TYR A 307 0.78 8.91 -7.29
N GLN A 308 1.94 9.54 -7.45
CA GLN A 308 2.84 9.85 -6.34
C GLN A 308 2.37 11.16 -5.70
N LEU A 309 2.21 11.16 -4.39
CA LEU A 309 1.90 12.33 -3.59
C LEU A 309 3.11 12.63 -2.72
N LYS A 310 3.56 13.88 -2.74
CA LYS A 310 4.68 14.34 -1.92
C LYS A 310 4.28 15.58 -1.13
N LYS A 311 4.55 15.56 0.17
CA LYS A 311 4.43 16.72 1.07
C LYS A 311 5.64 16.73 1.99
N GLU A 312 6.41 17.81 1.94
CA GLU A 312 7.69 17.93 2.64
C GLU A 312 8.62 16.74 2.30
N THR A 313 8.99 15.93 3.30
CA THR A 313 9.84 14.74 3.15
C THR A 313 9.04 13.46 2.90
N THR A 314 7.73 13.46 3.15
CA THR A 314 6.89 12.28 3.00
C THR A 314 6.50 12.08 1.54
N THR A 315 6.73 10.87 1.04
CA THR A 315 6.28 10.43 -0.29
C THR A 315 5.47 9.16 -0.13
N PHE A 316 4.27 9.16 -0.69
CA PHE A 316 3.37 8.01 -0.72
C PHE A 316 2.63 8.00 -2.06
N TYR A 317 1.77 7.02 -2.27
CA TYR A 317 1.09 6.84 -3.54
C TYR A 317 -0.40 6.63 -3.33
N MET A 318 -1.19 7.21 -4.22
CA MET A 318 -2.63 7.02 -4.29
C MET A 318 -2.93 6.29 -5.59
N ASN A 319 -3.58 5.14 -5.49
CA ASN A 319 -4.03 4.36 -6.63
C ASN A 319 -5.56 4.43 -6.71
N LEU A 320 -6.07 4.96 -7.82
CA LEU A 320 -7.50 5.07 -8.10
C LEU A 320 -7.91 3.94 -9.04
N VAL A 321 -8.46 2.88 -8.47
CA VAL A 321 -8.81 1.64 -9.16
C VAL A 321 -10.30 1.64 -9.45
N PRO A 322 -10.75 1.45 -10.70
CA PRO A 322 -12.18 1.27 -10.93
C PRO A 322 -12.63 -0.03 -10.29
N THR A 323 -13.81 -0.03 -9.67
CA THR A 323 -14.51 -1.26 -9.32
C THR A 323 -14.71 -2.16 -10.54
N LYS A 324 -14.78 -3.48 -10.32
CA LYS A 324 -14.93 -4.50 -11.37
C LYS A 324 -16.18 -4.28 -12.23
N ASP A 325 -17.27 -3.81 -11.63
CA ASP A 325 -18.53 -3.45 -12.28
C ASP A 325 -18.54 -2.01 -12.84
N ARG A 326 -17.47 -1.24 -12.61
CA ARG A 326 -17.27 0.16 -13.02
C ARG A 326 -18.29 1.14 -12.44
N THR A 327 -18.92 0.81 -11.31
CA THR A 327 -19.91 1.69 -10.67
C THR A 327 -19.30 2.64 -9.64
N GLY A 328 -18.04 2.42 -9.26
CA GLY A 328 -17.29 3.24 -8.31
C GLY A 328 -15.77 3.18 -8.47
N THR A 329 -15.08 3.84 -7.56
CA THR A 329 -13.62 3.92 -7.47
C THR A 329 -13.16 3.37 -6.13
N ILE A 330 -12.14 2.53 -6.13
CA ILE A 330 -11.44 2.06 -4.94
C ILE A 330 -10.16 2.89 -4.82
N VAL A 331 -9.98 3.54 -3.68
CA VAL A 331 -8.79 4.30 -3.34
C VAL A 331 -7.89 3.40 -2.50
N VAL A 332 -6.71 3.09 -3.04
CA VAL A 332 -5.66 2.37 -2.31
C VAL A 332 -4.52 3.31 -2.05
N THR A 333 -4.11 3.42 -0.79
CA THR A 333 -2.99 4.24 -0.39
C THR A 333 -1.78 3.36 -0.14
N TRP A 334 -0.64 3.71 -0.73
CA TRP A 334 0.60 2.93 -0.61
C TRP A 334 1.72 3.77 -0.02
N LEU A 335 2.47 3.21 0.91
CA LEU A 335 3.68 3.84 1.48
C LEU A 335 4.90 3.79 0.57
N ARG A 336 4.83 2.98 -0.50
CA ARG A 336 5.89 2.84 -1.50
C ARG A 336 5.29 2.62 -2.88
N ASN A 337 6.10 2.75 -3.92
CA ASN A 337 5.65 2.47 -5.27
C ASN A 337 5.30 0.97 -5.39
N PRO A 338 4.05 0.60 -5.71
CA PRO A 338 3.67 -0.81 -5.81
C PRO A 338 4.24 -1.51 -7.07
N GLY A 339 4.78 -0.76 -8.02
CA GLY A 339 5.37 -1.29 -9.27
C GLY A 339 6.91 -1.42 -9.27
N SER A 340 7.59 -1.10 -8.17
CA SER A 340 9.06 -1.14 -8.05
C SER A 340 9.60 -2.43 -7.49
#